data_AF-A0A1V3XAN3-F1
#
_entry.id   AF-A0A1V3XAN3-F1
#
_cell.length_a   1.000
_cell.length_b   1.000
_cell.length_c   1.000
_cell.angle_alpha   90.00
_cell.angle_beta   90.00
_cell.angle_gamma   90.00
#
_symmetry.space_group_name_H-M   'P 1'
#
loop_
_entity.id
_entity.type
_entity.pdbx_description
1 polymer ?
#
loop_
_entity_poly.entity_id
_entity_poly.type
_entity_poly.pdbx_seq_one_letter_code
_entity_poly.pdbx_strand_id
1 'polypeptide(L)' 'MLHSRMQHLLERAQKLYGPHPAGEFWVPHRLGGGAPSLAEAARMDAQEAAEKAARRAQRADPAGAAEQ' A
#
# COMPACT_ATOMS: atom_id res chain seq x y z
N MET A 1 6.21 -21.70 -15.49
CA MET A 1 7.13 -21.09 -14.51
C MET A 1 7.54 -19.69 -14.98
N LEU A 2 6.74 -18.67 -14.65
CA LEU A 2 7.03 -17.26 -14.97
C LEU A 2 7.44 -16.49 -13.71
N HIS A 3 6.70 -16.72 -12.63
CA HIS A 3 6.90 -16.06 -11.34
C HIS A 3 8.36 -16.19 -10.84
N SER A 4 8.91 -17.41 -10.78
CA SER A 4 10.30 -17.62 -10.34
C SER A 4 11.33 -16.93 -11.25
N ARG A 5 11.09 -16.88 -12.57
CA ARG A 5 11.98 -16.20 -13.51
C ARG A 5 11.95 -14.68 -13.31
N MET A 6 10.77 -14.11 -13.09
CA MET A 6 10.62 -12.70 -12.77
C MET A 6 11.26 -12.34 -11.42
N GLN A 7 11.10 -13.20 -10.41
CA GLN A 7 11.72 -13.03 -9.10
C GLN A 7 13.25 -12.94 -9.22
N HIS A 8 13.88 -13.84 -9.98
CA HIS A 8 15.32 -13.79 -10.22
C HIS A 8 15.80 -12.58 -11.05
N LEU A 9 14.97 -12.07 -11.96
CA LEU A 9 15.30 -10.84 -12.69
C LEU A 9 15.24 -9.62 -11.77
N LEU A 10 14.22 -9.55 -10.92
CA LEU A 10 14.05 -8.49 -9.93
C LEU A 10 15.20 -8.46 -8.91
N GLU A 11 15.60 -9.62 -8.39
CA GLU A 11 16.74 -9.74 -7.47
C GLU A 11 18.05 -9.25 -8.11
N ARG A 12 18.27 -9.55 -9.39
CA ARG A 12 19.45 -9.07 -10.13
C ARG A 12 19.40 -7.56 -10.33
N ALA A 13 18.25 -7.02 -10.73
CA ALA A 13 18.08 -5.58 -10.91
C ALA A 13 18.33 -4.80 -9.62
N GLN A 14 17.83 -5.30 -8.48
CA GLN A 14 18.06 -4.68 -7.16
C GLN A 14 19.55 -4.64 -6.80
N LYS A 15 20.28 -5.75 -7.02
CA LYS A 15 21.74 -5.80 -6.74
C LYS A 15 22.53 -4.84 -7.61
N LEU A 16 22.14 -4.66 -8.88
CA LEU A 16 22.84 -3.80 -9.84
C LEU A 16 22.55 -2.31 -9.64
N TYR A 17 21.47 -1.96 -8.95
CA TYR A 17 21.08 -0.56 -8.72
C TYR A 17 22.07 0.20 -7.82
N GLY A 18 22.85 -0.52 -7.01
CA GLY A 18 23.81 0.08 -6.08
C GLY A 18 23.20 0.36 -4.69
N PRO A 19 23.85 1.22 -3.87
CA PRO A 19 23.37 1.50 -2.53
C PRO A 19 22.01 2.20 -2.57
N HIS A 20 21.02 1.62 -1.90
CA HIS A 20 19.74 2.27 -1.69
C HIS A 20 19.87 3.32 -0.58
N PRO A 21 19.26 4.51 -0.72
CA PRO A 21 19.15 5.45 0.39
C PRO A 21 18.36 4.79 1.53
N ALA A 22 18.96 4.81 2.73
CA ALA A 22 18.39 4.17 3.91
C ALA A 22 17.08 4.84 4.32
N GLY A 23 16.09 4.03 4.72
CA GLY A 23 14.82 4.53 5.23
C GLY A 23 13.82 5.02 4.18
N GLU A 24 14.12 4.98 2.88
CA GLU A 24 13.17 5.46 1.89
C GLU A 24 11.91 4.60 1.77
N PHE A 25 10.76 5.27 1.64
CA PHE A 25 9.44 4.64 1.67
C PHE A 25 9.16 3.66 0.52
N TRP A 26 9.97 3.71 -0.54
CA TRP A 26 9.87 2.82 -1.71
C TRP A 26 10.83 1.63 -1.66
N VAL A 27 11.83 1.66 -0.75
CA VAL A 27 12.82 0.59 -0.59
C VAL A 27 12.24 -0.48 0.36
N PRO A 28 12.28 -1.78 0.01
CA PRO A 28 11.81 -2.84 0.89
C PRO A 28 12.54 -2.87 2.24
N HIS A 29 11.83 -3.19 3.33
CA HIS A 29 12.42 -3.38 4.67
C HIS A 29 13.65 -4.30 4.69
N ARG A 30 13.63 -5.41 3.92
CA ARG A 30 14.77 -6.34 3.84
C ARG A 30 16.05 -5.73 3.27
N LEU A 31 15.93 -4.59 2.56
CA LEU A 31 17.04 -3.83 1.98
C LEU A 31 17.38 -2.58 2.79
N GLY A 32 16.84 -2.43 4.01
CA GLY A 32 17.07 -1.25 4.87
C GLY A 32 16.20 -0.04 4.52
N GLY A 33 15.13 -0.25 3.77
CA GLY A 33 14.16 0.78 3.43
C GLY A 33 12.98 0.88 4.38
N GLY A 34 12.15 1.91 4.18
CA GLY A 34 10.97 2.20 4.99
C GLY A 34 9.65 1.70 4.40
N ALA A 35 9.66 0.96 3.29
CA ALA A 35 8.42 0.50 2.65
C ALA A 35 7.71 -0.55 3.52
N PRO A 36 6.42 -0.38 3.88
CA PRO A 36 5.70 -1.27 4.79
C PRO A 36 5.73 -2.73 4.32
N SER A 37 5.68 -3.66 5.27
CA SER A 37 5.48 -5.07 4.96
C SER A 37 4.12 -5.30 4.29
N LEU A 38 3.96 -6.43 3.59
CA LEU A 38 2.68 -6.77 2.96
C LEU A 38 1.52 -6.83 3.97
N ALA A 39 1.78 -7.28 5.19
CA ALA A 39 0.77 -7.34 6.25
C ALA A 39 0.39 -5.94 6.75
N GLU A 40 1.37 -5.03 6.88
CA GLU A 40 1.12 -3.64 7.26
C GLU A 40 0.37 -2.89 6.16
N ALA A 41 0.78 -3.05 4.89
CA ALA A 41 0.10 -2.48 3.74
C ALA A 41 -1.36 -2.96 3.68
N ALA A 42 -1.61 -4.27 3.83
CA ALA A 42 -2.97 -4.81 3.86
C ALA A 42 -3.82 -4.24 5.02
N ARG A 43 -3.21 -3.97 6.18
CA ARG A 43 -3.90 -3.30 7.29
C ARG A 43 -4.23 -1.84 6.97
N MET A 44 -3.31 -1.11 6.37
CA MET A 44 -3.52 0.29 5.96
C MET A 44 -4.67 0.39 4.95
N ASP A 45 -4.68 -0.50 3.95
CA ASP A 45 -5.73 -0.57 2.93
C ASP A 45 -7.10 -0.88 3.54
N ALA A 46 -7.16 -1.83 4.48
CA ALA A 46 -8.39 -2.19 5.18
C ALA A 46 -8.94 -1.03 6.02
N GLN A 47 -8.06 -0.29 6.69
CA GLN A 47 -8.44 0.89 7.46
C GLN A 47 -8.99 1.99 6.54
N GLU A 48 -8.31 2.29 5.44
CA GLU A 48 -8.77 3.29 4.47
C GLU A 48 -10.15 2.90 3.89
N ALA A 49 -10.35 1.62 3.57
CA ALA A 49 -11.63 1.11 3.09
C ALA A 49 -12.76 1.31 4.11
N ALA A 50 -12.50 1.04 5.39
CA ALA A 50 -13.46 1.24 6.47
C ALA A 50 -13.83 2.73 6.67
N GLU A 51 -12.84 3.62 6.67
CA GLU A 51 -13.05 5.07 6.77
C GLU A 51 -13.88 5.59 5.59
N LYS A 52 -13.56 5.13 4.37
CA LYS A 52 -14.29 5.49 3.16
C LYS A 52 -15.73 4.99 3.19
N ALA A 53 -15.97 3.78 3.70
CA ALA A 53 -17.32 3.24 3.89
C ALA A 53 -18.12 4.07 4.90
N ALA A 54 -17.52 4.44 6.03
CA ALA A 54 -18.15 5.28 7.05
C ALA A 54 -18.51 6.67 6.51
N ARG A 55 -17.61 7.30 5.73
CA ARG A 55 -17.89 8.59 5.06
C ARG A 55 -19.03 8.48 4.03
N ARG A 56 -19.13 7.36 3.33
CA ARG A 56 -20.25 7.10 2.38
C ARG A 56 -21.57 6.94 3.10
N ALA A 57 -21.60 6.19 4.20
CA ALA A 57 -22.80 6.01 5.01
C ALA A 57 -23.32 7.36 5.55
N GLN A 58 -22.44 8.22 6.05
CA GLN A 58 -22.79 9.57 6.50
C GLN A 58 -23.33 10.47 5.39
N ARG A 59 -22.85 10.32 4.15
CA ARG A 59 -23.35 11.09 2.99
C ARG A 59 -24.62 10.52 2.38
N ALA A 60 -24.88 9.23 2.59
CA ALA A 60 -26.06 8.53 2.08
C ALA A 60 -27.28 8.69 3.01
N ASP A 61 -27.14 9.43 4.11
CA ASP A 61 -28.24 9.82 5.00
C ASP A 61 -28.67 11.28 4.76
N PRO A 62 -29.49 11.57 3.73
CA PRO A 62 -30.12 12.87 3.54
C PRO A 62 -31.50 12.87 4.20
N ALA A 63 -31.60 12.64 5.52
CA ALA A 63 -32.79 12.99 6.31
C ALA A 63 -32.92 14.52 6.53
N GLY A 64 -32.54 15.33 5.53
CA GLY A 64 -32.57 16.79 5.56
C GLY A 64 -32.88 17.43 4.20
N ALA A 65 -33.34 16.66 3.21
CA ALA A 65 -33.82 17.18 1.92
C ALA A 65 -35.36 17.08 1.78
N ALA A 66 -36.07 16.80 2.87
CA ALA A 66 -37.53 16.79 2.93
C ALA A 66 -37.99 17.83 3.95
N GLU A 67 -37.84 19.11 3.62
CA GLU A 67 -38.58 20.24 4.21
C GLU A 67 -38.21 21.53 3.44
N GLN A 68 -38.67 21.67 2.19
CA GLN A 68 -38.99 22.95 1.52
C GLN A 68 -40.08 22.71 0.47
#